data_AF-A0A959Y0Z6-F1
#
_entry.id   AF-A0A959Y0Z6-F1
#
_cell.length_a   1.000
_cell.length_b   1.000
_cell.length_c   1.000
_cell.angle_alpha   90.00
_cell.angle_beta   90.00
_cell.angle_gamma   90.00
#
_symmetry.space_group_name_H-M   'P 1'
#
loop_
_entity.id
_entity.type
_entity.pdbx_description
1 polymer ?
#
loop_
_entity_poly.entity_id
_entity_poly.type
_entity_poly.pdbx_seq_one_letter_code
_entity_poly.pdbx_strand_id
1 'polypeptide(L)' 'MRHAVEDHGVGEHDGHEEAWDVSHGTLGLYGHNAEALFRIVKPYLDATPFMQGAECFLRFGGPGEDVPELTVVIGA' A
#
# COMPACT_ATOMS: atom_id res chain seq x y z
N MET A 1 -7.00 5.06 -6.15
CA MET A 1 -5.69 4.38 -6.17
C MET A 1 -5.45 3.57 -7.44
N ARG A 2 -6.44 2.81 -7.94
CA ARG A 2 -6.37 2.09 -9.24
C ARG A 2 -5.62 2.85 -10.35
N HIS A 3 -6.12 4.02 -10.75
CA HIS A 3 -5.50 4.83 -11.82
C HIS A 3 -4.07 5.25 -11.50
N ALA A 4 -3.75 5.60 -10.25
CA ALA A 4 -2.40 6.00 -9.88
C ALA A 4 -1.38 4.86 -10.04
N VAL A 5 -1.79 3.61 -9.81
CA VAL A 5 -0.92 2.43 -9.84
C VAL A 5 -0.86 1.82 -11.25
N GLU A 6 -2.02 1.64 -11.88
CA GLU A 6 -2.14 1.00 -13.20
C GLU A 6 -1.65 1.93 -14.32
N ASP A 7 -2.00 3.23 -14.31
CA ASP A 7 -1.59 4.18 -15.37
C ASP A 7 -0.08 4.45 -15.37
N HIS A 8 0.59 4.25 -14.23
CA HIS A 8 2.04 4.37 -14.11
C HIS A 8 2.78 3.05 -14.38
N GLY A 9 2.06 1.95 -14.62
CA GLY A 9 2.64 0.63 -14.91
C GLY A 9 3.47 0.05 -13.77
N VAL A 10 3.21 0.46 -12.53
CA VAL A 10 4.00 0.05 -11.36
C VAL A 10 3.36 -1.09 -10.57
N GLY A 11 2.12 -1.47 -10.90
CA GLY A 11 1.43 -2.51 -10.16
C GLY A 11 -0.05 -2.69 -10.48
N GLU A 12 -0.74 -3.40 -9.59
CA GLU A 12 -2.17 -3.67 -9.63
C GLU A 12 -2.83 -3.40 -8.25
N HIS A 13 -4.12 -3.06 -8.30
CA HIS A 13 -4.98 -2.84 -7.14
C HIS A 13 -6.18 -3.79 -7.22
N ASP A 14 -6.15 -4.89 -6.46
CA ASP A 14 -7.10 -6.00 -6.65
C ASP A 14 -8.49 -5.76 -6.03
N GLY A 15 -8.58 -5.00 -4.94
CA GLY A 15 -9.84 -4.62 -4.28
C GLY A 15 -10.30 -5.48 -3.09
N HIS A 16 -9.51 -6.44 -2.61
CA HIS A 16 -9.77 -7.13 -1.33
C HIS A 16 -9.26 -6.33 -0.12
N GLU A 17 -10.08 -5.40 0.37
CA GLU A 17 -9.62 -4.34 1.27
C GLU A 17 -10.17 -4.37 2.70
N GLU A 18 -10.81 -5.46 3.11
CA GLU A 18 -11.53 -5.53 4.38
C GLU A 18 -10.91 -6.56 5.33
N ALA A 19 -10.57 -6.13 6.55
CA ALA A 19 -10.31 -7.05 7.64
C ALA A 19 -11.61 -7.78 8.01
N TRP A 20 -11.55 -9.09 8.25
CA TRP A 20 -12.74 -9.90 8.55
C TRP A 20 -13.57 -9.40 9.75
N ASP A 21 -12.94 -8.69 10.67
CA ASP A 21 -13.57 -8.11 11.86
C ASP A 21 -14.00 -6.64 11.68
N VAL A 22 -13.81 -6.06 10.49
CA VAL A 22 -14.13 -4.67 10.12
C VAL A 22 -13.46 -3.64 11.05
N SER A 23 -12.45 -4.05 11.83
CA SER A 23 -11.78 -3.16 12.79
C SER A 23 -10.96 -2.09 12.07
N HIS A 24 -10.44 -2.44 10.89
CA HIS A 24 -9.60 -1.60 10.05
C HIS A 24 -9.82 -1.93 8.57
N GLY A 25 -9.58 -0.94 7.70
CA GLY A 25 -9.44 -1.16 6.26
C GLY A 25 -8.01 -1.55 5.93
N THR A 26 -7.82 -2.49 5.01
CA THR A 26 -6.51 -2.87 4.47
C THR A 26 -6.45 -2.48 3.00
N LEU A 27 -5.38 -1.85 2.52
CA LEU A 27 -5.22 -1.61 1.09
C LEU A 27 -4.09 -2.48 0.53
N GLY A 28 -4.44 -3.50 -0.26
CA GLY A 28 -3.48 -4.35 -0.95
C GLY A 28 -3.05 -3.75 -2.29
N LEU A 29 -1.77 -3.40 -2.42
CA LEU A 29 -1.17 -2.94 -3.67
C LEU A 29 0.03 -3.82 -4.02
N TYR A 30 0.09 -4.30 -5.26
CA TYR A 30 1.12 -5.24 -5.69
C TYR A 30 1.89 -4.67 -6.87
N GLY A 31 3.20 -4.87 -6.92
CA GLY A 31 4.04 -4.40 -8.01
C GLY A 31 5.42 -5.02 -7.94
N HIS A 32 6.21 -4.87 -9.01
CA HIS A 32 7.56 -5.46 -9.07
C HIS A 32 8.55 -4.86 -8.07
N ASN A 33 8.24 -3.69 -7.51
CA ASN A 33 9.07 -3.01 -6.52
C ASN A 33 8.20 -2.20 -5.54
N ALA A 34 8.16 -2.62 -4.28
CA ALA A 34 7.35 -1.99 -3.23
C ALA A 34 7.73 -0.53 -2.96
N GLU A 35 9.01 -0.15 -3.09
CA GLU A 35 9.45 1.22 -2.89
C GLU A 35 9.01 2.15 -4.03
N ALA A 36 9.12 1.67 -5.28
CA ALA A 36 8.62 2.42 -6.43
C ALA A 36 7.11 2.65 -6.34
N LEU A 37 6.37 1.60 -5.97
CA LEU A 37 4.93 1.66 -5.73
C LEU A 37 4.60 2.66 -4.61
N PHE A 38 5.28 2.55 -3.46
CA PHE A 38 5.07 3.44 -2.32
C PHE A 38 5.30 4.90 -2.67
N ARG A 39 6.37 5.23 -3.40
CA ARG A 39 6.67 6.61 -3.82
C ARG A 39 5.54 7.23 -4.66
N ILE A 40 4.86 6.44 -5.48
CA ILE A 40 3.74 6.91 -6.30
C ILE A 40 2.48 7.13 -5.45
N VAL A 41 2.19 6.25 -4.50
CA VAL A 41 0.95 6.34 -3.70
C VAL A 41 1.06 7.27 -2.51
N LYS A 42 2.25 7.47 -1.95
CA LYS A 42 2.48 8.28 -0.74
C LYS A 42 1.85 9.68 -0.82
N PRO A 43 1.97 10.46 -1.91
CA PRO A 43 1.35 11.79 -1.98
C PRO A 43 -0.17 11.76 -1.83
N TYR A 44 -0.83 10.71 -2.34
CA TYR A 44 -2.27 10.53 -2.22
C TYR A 44 -2.67 10.12 -0.79
N LEU A 45 -1.87 9.28 -0.14
CA LEU A 45 -2.07 8.92 1.28
C LEU A 45 -1.89 10.14 2.18
N ASP A 46 -0.83 10.92 1.96
CA ASP A 46 -0.58 12.17 2.68
C ASP A 46 -1.71 13.20 2.48
N ALA A 47 -2.30 13.26 1.28
CA ALA A 47 -3.41 14.16 0.97
C ALA A 47 -4.78 13.70 1.51
N THR A 48 -4.89 12.47 2.02
CA THR A 48 -6.16 11.87 2.46
C THR A 48 -6.26 11.94 3.99
N PRO A 49 -7.17 12.76 4.57
CA PRO A 49 -7.15 13.03 6.02
C PRO A 49 -7.32 11.80 6.92
N PHE A 50 -8.14 10.81 6.53
CA PHE A 50 -8.34 9.61 7.33
C PHE A 50 -7.17 8.60 7.26
N MET A 51 -6.21 8.82 6.36
CA MET A 51 -5.00 8.00 6.24
C MET A 51 -3.86 8.48 7.14
N GLN A 52 -4.01 9.62 7.83
CA GLN A 52 -3.00 10.09 8.78
C GLN A 52 -2.88 9.11 9.95
N GLY A 53 -1.67 8.65 10.23
CA GLY A 53 -1.40 7.58 11.20
C GLY A 53 -1.55 6.16 10.66
N ALA A 54 -1.91 5.98 9.38
CA ALA A 54 -1.95 4.66 8.76
C ALA A 54 -0.54 4.05 8.66
N GLU A 55 -0.44 2.74 8.90
CA GLU A 55 0.79 1.97 8.75
C GLU A 55 0.85 1.36 7.34
N CYS A 56 1.94 1.64 6.63
CA CYS A 56 2.24 1.07 5.32
C CYS A 56 3.36 0.05 5.45
N PHE A 57 3.08 -1.19 5.07
CA PHE A 57 4.04 -2.30 5.08
C PHE A 57 4.59 -2.53 3.67
N LEU A 58 5.85 -2.20 3.44
CA LEU A 58 6.54 -2.46 2.18
C LEU A 58 7.23 -3.82 2.26
N ARG A 59 6.71 -4.80 1.53
CA ARG A 59 7.22 -6.18 1.51
C ARG A 59 8.02 -6.44 0.23
N PHE A 60 9.24 -6.96 0.37
CA PHE A 60 10.17 -7.18 -0.75
C PHE A 60 10.24 -8.66 -1.17
N GLY A 61 9.14 -9.18 -1.70
CA GLY A 61 9.07 -10.53 -2.26
C GLY A 61 7.63 -10.98 -2.48
N GLY A 62 7.44 -12.26 -2.78
CA GLY A 62 6.14 -12.83 -3.12
C GLY A 62 5.20 -13.01 -1.93
N PRO A 63 3.88 -13.15 -2.17
CA PRO A 63 2.93 -13.49 -1.13
C PRO A 63 3.28 -14.82 -0.45
N GLY A 64 3.30 -14.84 0.89
CA GLY A 64 3.57 -16.05 1.68
C GLY A 64 5.05 -16.35 1.92
N GLU A 65 5.96 -15.55 1.38
CA GLU A 65 7.39 -15.65 1.68
C GLU A 65 7.75 -14.90 2.97
N ASP A 66 8.74 -15.41 3.69
CA ASP A 66 9.38 -14.72 4.81
C ASP A 66 10.41 -13.73 4.25
N VAL A 67 9.93 -12.51 3.99
CA VAL A 67 10.67 -11.47 3.25
C VAL A 67 10.91 -10.26 4.12
N PRO A 68 11.99 -9.48 3.86
CA PRO A 68 12.18 -8.21 4.52
C PRO A 68 10.97 -7.29 4.35
N GLU A 69 10.62 -6.61 5.44
CA GLU A 69 9.51 -5.66 5.50
C GLU A 69 10.00 -4.33 6.09
N LEU A 70 9.50 -3.22 5.52
CA LEU A 70 9.68 -1.89 6.08
C LEU A 70 8.31 -1.29 6.41
N THR A 71 8.13 -0.84 7.65
CA THR A 71 6.93 -0.11 8.08
C THR A 71 7.15 1.40 7.99
N VAL A 72 6.20 2.10 7.39
CA VAL A 72 6.18 3.57 7.31
C VAL A 72 4.83 4.07 7.81
N VAL A 73 4.85 5.06 8.71
CA VAL A 73 3.62 5.72 9.19
C VAL A 73 3.36 6.97 8.35
N ILE A 74 2.14 7.11 7.85
CA ILE A 74 1.72 8.27 7.06
C ILE A 74 1.47 9.47 7.98
N GLY A 75 2.02 10.64 7.62
CA GLY A 75 1.85 11.88 8.40
C GLY A 75 2.68 12.00 9.68
N ALA A 76 3.60 11.06 9.93
CA ALA A 76 4.57 11.13 11.02
C ALA A 76 5.72 12.11 10.74
#